data_AF-A0A0D1JNP6-F1
#
_entry.id   AF-A0A0D1JNP6-F1
#
_cell.length_a   1.000
_cell.length_b   1.000
_cell.length_c   1.000
_cell.angle_alpha   90.00
_cell.angle_beta   90.00
_cell.angle_gamma   90.00
#
_symmetry.space_group_name_H-M   'P 1'
#
loop_
_entity.id
_entity.type
_entity.pdbx_description
1 polymer ?
#
loop_
_entity_poly.entity_id
_entity_poly.type
_entity_poly.pdbx_seq_one_letter_code
_entity_poly.pdbx_strand_id
1 'polypeptide(L)'
;MTSGTGRTLWRAGTTPTSRICSASRKATTPVTEWMRQAVNDVYPRWLPLPEDWTPEQTEQHLAAETARLDRMASELADQLASTAIESWTERQGAHPDYLTTVRLRETALQNARELIVRQELYDLIEQEEEPEQTVPVDPPLHQPVPASQVPWNLRWNDARYRTDPGEQIDALAEMVWPDPDFSVMFRIKAAYLLIARIEDQLPVPDGPRHPLAAELAPLVYADLVADGYPEQ
;
A
#
# COMPACT_ATOMS: atom_id res chain seq x y z
N MET A 1 -41.75 79.33 -0.46
CA MET A 1 -42.66 79.71 -1.56
C MET A 1 -42.05 79.15 -2.84
N THR A 2 -42.22 77.87 -3.16
CA THR A 2 -43.34 77.23 -3.90
C THR A 2 -43.57 77.84 -5.28
N SER A 3 -43.24 77.06 -6.31
CA SER A 3 -43.94 76.84 -7.60
C SER A 3 -42.91 76.62 -8.72
N GLY A 4 -43.05 75.69 -9.65
CA GLY A 4 -44.21 74.86 -9.94
C GLY A 4 -43.90 73.80 -11.00
N THR A 5 -44.62 72.69 -10.86
CA THR A 5 -45.43 72.03 -11.91
C THR A 5 -44.89 71.93 -13.34
N GLY A 6 -44.76 70.68 -13.80
CA GLY A 6 -44.75 70.34 -15.23
C GLY A 6 -44.79 68.82 -15.45
N ARG A 7 -45.99 68.22 -15.42
CA ARG A 7 -46.25 66.88 -15.97
C ARG A 7 -46.46 67.01 -17.47
N THR A 8 -45.76 66.21 -18.28
CA THR A 8 -46.27 65.65 -19.55
C THR A 8 -45.45 64.39 -19.91
N LEU A 9 -46.05 63.19 -19.92
CA LEU A 9 -46.64 62.43 -21.06
C LEU A 9 -45.65 61.44 -21.73
N TRP A 10 -45.93 60.12 -21.57
CA TRP A 10 -45.84 58.96 -22.52
C TRP A 10 -44.57 58.79 -23.42
N ARG A 11 -44.01 57.61 -23.77
CA ARG A 11 -44.26 56.17 -23.59
C ARG A 11 -43.04 55.40 -24.16
N ALA A 12 -42.82 54.17 -23.66
CA ALA A 12 -42.24 52.97 -24.28
C ALA A 12 -40.97 53.04 -25.17
N GLY A 13 -39.95 52.26 -24.77
CA GLY A 13 -38.87 51.83 -25.68
C GLY A 13 -37.76 51.02 -25.00
N THR A 14 -38.00 49.72 -24.83
CA THR A 14 -36.99 48.63 -24.97
C THR A 14 -35.95 48.43 -23.84
N THR A 15 -36.16 47.39 -23.02
CA THR A 15 -35.10 46.61 -22.36
C THR A 15 -34.26 45.84 -23.39
N PRO A 16 -32.98 45.57 -23.11
CA PRO A 16 -32.67 44.21 -22.66
C PRO A 16 -31.69 44.12 -21.47
N THR A 17 -32.14 43.36 -20.48
CA THR A 17 -31.48 42.26 -19.77
C THR A 17 -30.02 41.93 -20.13
N SER A 18 -29.23 41.70 -19.08
CA SER A 18 -28.09 40.77 -18.98
C SER A 18 -26.87 41.43 -18.32
N ARG A 19 -26.79 41.35 -16.99
CA ARG A 19 -25.49 41.21 -16.32
C ARG A 19 -25.38 39.76 -15.90
N ILE A 20 -25.15 38.90 -16.88
CA ILE A 20 -24.58 37.58 -16.64
C ILE A 20 -23.20 37.84 -16.04
N CYS A 21 -23.03 37.47 -14.77
CA CYS A 21 -21.72 37.31 -14.16
C CYS A 21 -20.99 36.22 -14.95
N SER A 22 -20.21 36.63 -15.96
CA SER A 22 -19.23 35.78 -16.59
C SER A 22 -18.16 35.45 -15.55
N ALA A 23 -18.38 34.37 -14.80
CA ALA A 23 -17.31 33.65 -14.15
C ALA A 23 -16.38 33.14 -15.26
N SER A 24 -15.38 33.95 -15.60
CA SER A 24 -14.24 33.51 -16.38
C SER A 24 -13.63 32.33 -15.61
N ARG A 25 -13.87 31.12 -16.10
CA ARG A 25 -13.15 29.92 -15.67
C ARG A 25 -11.69 30.16 -16.01
N LYS A 26 -10.93 30.70 -15.05
CA LYS A 26 -9.48 30.79 -15.16
C LYS A 26 -8.95 29.37 -15.39
N ALA A 27 -8.09 29.26 -16.38
CA ALA A 27 -7.33 28.08 -16.75
C ALA A 27 -6.92 27.21 -15.56
N THR A 28 -7.71 26.17 -15.26
CA THR A 28 -7.39 25.01 -14.40
C THR A 28 -6.45 24.04 -15.14
N THR A 29 -5.62 24.56 -16.05
CA THR A 29 -4.89 23.78 -17.06
C THR A 29 -3.81 22.83 -16.52
N PRO A 30 -3.17 23.02 -15.34
CA PRO A 30 -2.24 22.00 -14.84
C PRO A 30 -2.95 20.82 -14.13
N VAL A 31 -4.19 21.05 -13.69
CA VAL A 31 -4.96 20.13 -12.84
C VAL A 31 -5.63 19.04 -13.70
N THR A 32 -6.29 19.48 -14.76
CA THR A 32 -6.95 18.60 -15.74
C THR A 32 -5.92 17.77 -16.52
N GLU A 33 -4.72 18.30 -16.75
CA GLU A 33 -3.66 17.57 -17.46
C GLU A 33 -3.16 16.37 -16.65
N TRP A 34 -2.92 16.55 -15.35
CA TRP A 34 -2.51 15.44 -14.48
C TRP A 34 -3.60 14.36 -14.39
N MET A 35 -4.86 14.75 -14.24
CA MET A 35 -5.98 13.80 -14.18
C MET A 35 -6.15 13.05 -15.51
N ARG A 36 -6.00 13.74 -16.64
CA ARG A 36 -6.00 13.14 -17.98
C ARG A 36 -4.88 12.13 -18.14
N GLN A 37 -3.69 12.42 -17.63
CA GLN A 37 -2.58 11.48 -17.66
C GLN A 37 -2.90 10.21 -16.86
N ALA A 38 -3.42 10.34 -15.63
CA ALA A 38 -3.80 9.17 -14.82
C ALA A 38 -4.87 8.31 -15.50
N VAL A 39 -5.90 8.93 -16.11
CA VAL A 39 -6.94 8.23 -16.88
C VAL A 39 -6.35 7.50 -18.09
N ASN A 40 -5.48 8.17 -18.85
CA ASN A 40 -4.81 7.59 -20.02
C ASN A 40 -3.82 6.48 -19.67
N ASP A 41 -3.29 6.43 -18.46
CA ASP A 41 -2.39 5.36 -18.02
C ASP A 41 -3.18 4.10 -17.59
N VAL A 42 -4.37 4.28 -16.98
CA VAL A 42 -5.14 3.17 -16.43
C VAL A 42 -6.05 2.50 -17.47
N TYR A 43 -6.78 3.29 -18.28
CA TYR A 43 -7.77 2.77 -19.23
C TYR A 43 -7.18 1.83 -20.30
N PRO A 44 -6.07 2.16 -20.99
CA PRO A 44 -5.52 1.27 -22.02
C PRO A 44 -4.91 -0.02 -21.49
N ARG A 45 -4.60 -0.08 -20.18
CA ARG A 45 -3.86 -1.18 -19.57
C ARG A 45 -4.73 -2.12 -18.74
N TRP A 46 -5.80 -1.61 -18.14
CA TRP A 46 -6.52 -2.35 -17.09
C TRP A 46 -8.05 -2.32 -17.23
N LEU A 47 -8.63 -1.51 -18.12
CA LEU A 47 -10.08 -1.50 -18.34
C LEU A 47 -10.41 -1.91 -19.79
N PRO A 48 -11.28 -2.90 -20.01
CA PRO A 48 -11.70 -3.27 -21.35
C PRO A 48 -12.55 -2.15 -21.97
N LEU A 49 -11.92 -1.36 -22.84
CA LEU A 49 -12.61 -0.47 -23.76
C LEU A 49 -13.30 -1.34 -24.83
N PRO A 50 -14.55 -1.04 -25.22
CA PRO A 50 -15.21 -1.81 -26.29
C PRO A 50 -14.40 -1.75 -27.59
N GLU A 51 -14.07 -2.91 -28.17
CA GLU A 51 -13.28 -3.01 -29.41
C GLU A 51 -13.94 -2.31 -30.61
N ASP A 52 -15.27 -2.12 -30.55
CA ASP A 52 -16.06 -1.48 -31.60
C ASP A 52 -16.03 0.05 -31.57
N TRP A 53 -15.34 0.67 -30.60
CA TRP A 53 -15.27 2.13 -30.48
C TRP A 53 -14.28 2.75 -31.46
N THR A 54 -14.69 3.85 -32.08
CA THR A 54 -13.75 4.66 -32.88
C THR A 54 -12.78 5.42 -31.97
N PRO A 55 -11.59 5.81 -32.46
CA PRO A 55 -10.64 6.62 -31.69
C PRO A 55 -11.27 7.90 -31.10
N GLU A 56 -12.19 8.53 -31.84
CA GLU A 56 -12.90 9.73 -31.39
C GLU A 56 -13.88 9.43 -30.25
N GLN A 57 -14.55 8.27 -30.27
CA GLN A 57 -15.46 7.86 -29.19
C GLN A 57 -14.70 7.54 -27.91
N THR A 58 -13.56 6.86 -28.04
CA THR A 58 -12.64 6.61 -26.92
C THR A 58 -12.14 7.93 -26.32
N GLU A 59 -11.65 8.85 -27.14
CA GLU A 59 -11.17 10.16 -26.66
C GLU A 59 -12.28 10.96 -25.96
N GLN A 60 -13.51 10.93 -26.47
CA GLN A 60 -14.65 11.57 -25.82
C GLN A 60 -14.99 10.94 -24.47
N HIS A 61 -14.92 9.61 -24.37
CA HIS A 61 -15.15 8.90 -23.12
C HIS A 61 -14.07 9.26 -22.08
N LEU A 62 -12.80 9.18 -22.44
CA LEU A 62 -11.69 9.52 -21.54
C LEU A 62 -11.73 10.99 -21.11
N ALA A 63 -12.11 11.90 -22.00
CA ALA A 63 -12.31 13.31 -21.66
C ALA A 63 -13.48 13.53 -20.69
N ALA A 64 -14.60 12.83 -20.88
CA ALA A 64 -15.75 12.88 -19.98
C ALA A 64 -15.40 12.33 -18.60
N GLU A 65 -14.65 11.23 -18.56
CA GLU A 65 -14.21 10.60 -17.32
C GLU A 65 -13.22 11.48 -16.56
N THR A 66 -12.23 12.03 -17.26
CA THR A 66 -11.30 13.02 -16.69
C THR A 66 -12.07 14.18 -16.05
N ALA A 67 -13.09 14.71 -16.73
CA ALA A 67 -13.90 15.81 -16.20
C ALA A 67 -14.82 15.40 -15.03
N ARG A 68 -15.19 14.11 -14.92
CA ARG A 68 -15.89 13.56 -13.77
C ARG A 68 -14.97 13.53 -12.55
N LEU A 69 -13.80 12.91 -12.70
CA LEU A 69 -12.81 12.76 -11.63
C LEU A 69 -12.27 14.11 -11.15
N ASP A 70 -12.06 15.06 -12.07
CA ASP A 70 -11.59 16.41 -11.72
C ASP A 70 -12.59 17.19 -10.85
N ARG A 71 -13.90 17.00 -11.10
CA ARG A 71 -14.96 17.59 -10.25
C ARG A 71 -14.96 16.96 -8.86
N MET A 72 -14.86 15.63 -8.78
CA MET A 72 -14.79 14.92 -7.50
C MET A 72 -13.55 15.34 -6.70
N ALA A 73 -12.40 15.45 -7.34
CA ALA A 73 -11.17 15.91 -6.71
C ALA A 73 -11.28 17.36 -6.24
N SER A 74 -11.93 18.24 -7.00
CA SER A 74 -12.16 19.63 -6.59
C SER A 74 -13.06 19.73 -5.36
N GLU A 75 -14.16 18.98 -5.32
CA GLU A 75 -15.07 18.95 -4.17
C GLU A 75 -14.39 18.42 -2.89
N LEU A 76 -13.58 17.36 -3.03
CA LEU A 76 -12.80 16.83 -1.91
C LEU A 76 -11.69 17.79 -1.48
N ALA A 77 -11.04 18.47 -2.43
CA ALA A 77 -10.01 19.46 -2.13
C ALA A 77 -10.55 20.61 -1.28
N ASP A 78 -11.76 21.10 -1.55
CA ASP A 78 -12.40 22.16 -0.76
C ASP A 78 -12.66 21.73 0.70
N GLN A 79 -13.04 20.45 0.91
CA GLN A 79 -13.23 19.89 2.25
C GLN A 79 -11.89 19.75 2.99
N LEU A 80 -10.88 19.19 2.32
CA LEU A 80 -9.54 19.03 2.88
C LEU A 80 -8.89 20.39 3.20
N ALA A 81 -9.08 21.38 2.33
CA ALA A 81 -8.55 22.72 2.53
C ALA A 81 -9.18 23.41 3.74
N SER A 82 -10.50 23.31 3.89
CA SER A 82 -11.22 23.86 5.05
C SER A 82 -10.69 23.25 6.36
N THR A 83 -10.58 21.91 6.40
CA THR A 83 -10.03 21.17 7.55
C THR A 83 -8.58 21.57 7.84
N ALA A 84 -7.76 21.74 6.81
CA ALA A 84 -6.36 22.12 6.97
C ALA A 84 -6.20 23.53 7.53
N ILE A 85 -7.03 24.49 7.08
CA ILE A 85 -7.06 25.87 7.58
C ILE A 85 -7.53 25.92 9.04
N GLU A 86 -8.58 25.17 9.39
CA GLU A 86 -9.07 25.05 10.76
C GLU A 86 -7.98 24.50 11.69
N SER A 87 -7.35 23.38 11.32
CA SER A 87 -6.27 22.76 12.10
C SER A 87 -5.05 23.68 12.25
N TRP A 88 -4.75 24.52 11.25
CA TRP A 88 -3.68 25.51 11.34
C TRP A 88 -4.04 26.61 12.33
N THR A 89 -5.28 27.07 12.27
CA THR A 89 -5.80 28.14 13.12
C THR A 89 -5.80 27.74 14.58
N GLU A 90 -6.22 26.52 14.90
CA GLU A 90 -6.17 25.97 16.26
C GLU A 90 -4.74 25.89 16.81
N ARG A 91 -3.78 25.51 15.96
CA ARG A 91 -2.37 25.34 16.37
C ARG A 91 -1.63 26.67 16.53
N GLN A 92 -1.91 27.65 15.68
CA GLN A 92 -1.18 28.92 15.64
C GLN A 92 -1.92 30.06 16.35
N GLY A 93 -3.19 29.86 16.70
CA GLY A 93 -4.03 30.86 17.38
C GLY A 93 -4.45 32.06 16.52
N ALA A 94 -4.21 32.00 15.21
CA ALA A 94 -4.56 33.03 14.24
C ALA A 94 -4.99 32.38 12.92
N HIS A 95 -5.59 33.13 11.99
CA HIS A 95 -5.90 32.63 10.64
C HIS A 95 -4.63 32.63 9.75
N PRO A 96 -4.44 31.66 8.85
CA PRO A 96 -3.27 31.65 7.97
C PRO A 96 -3.20 32.90 7.11
N ASP A 97 -1.98 33.39 6.86
CA ASP A 97 -1.75 34.45 5.90
C ASP A 97 -2.09 33.96 4.48
N TYR A 98 -2.11 34.90 3.53
CA TYR A 98 -2.51 34.58 2.15
C TYR A 98 -1.65 33.46 1.54
N LEU A 99 -0.33 33.54 1.70
CA LEU A 99 0.59 32.55 1.13
C LEU A 99 0.41 31.17 1.77
N THR A 100 0.22 31.11 3.08
CA THR A 100 -0.06 29.84 3.78
C THR A 100 -1.40 29.26 3.36
N THR A 101 -2.43 30.10 3.22
CA THR A 101 -3.74 29.66 2.74
C THR A 101 -3.67 29.06 1.33
N VAL A 102 -2.93 29.69 0.43
CA VAL A 102 -2.70 29.17 -0.93
C VAL A 102 -2.00 27.82 -0.88
N ARG A 103 -0.91 27.69 -0.09
CA ARG A 103 -0.20 26.41 0.06
C ARG A 103 -1.07 25.30 0.62
N LEU A 104 -1.87 25.59 1.66
CA LEU A 104 -2.79 24.61 2.24
C LEU A 104 -3.83 24.12 1.22
N ARG A 105 -4.35 25.03 0.39
CA ARG A 105 -5.28 24.68 -0.70
C ARG A 105 -4.62 23.88 -1.81
N GLU A 106 -3.39 24.21 -2.19
CA GLU A 106 -2.60 23.44 -3.17
C GLU A 106 -2.33 22.01 -2.66
N THR A 107 -1.89 21.87 -1.41
CA THR A 107 -1.69 20.56 -0.78
C THR A 107 -2.99 19.75 -0.70
N ALA A 108 -4.09 20.40 -0.28
CA ALA A 108 -5.40 19.75 -0.23
C ALA A 108 -5.85 19.26 -1.61
N LEU A 109 -5.61 20.06 -2.65
CA LEU A 109 -5.93 19.70 -4.02
C LEU A 109 -5.08 18.53 -4.54
N GLN A 110 -3.79 18.49 -4.21
CA GLN A 110 -2.94 17.34 -4.56
C GLN A 110 -3.43 16.06 -3.87
N ASN A 111 -3.66 16.11 -2.56
CA ASN A 111 -4.11 14.95 -1.79
C ASN A 111 -5.48 14.44 -2.28
N ALA A 112 -6.40 15.36 -2.59
CA ALA A 112 -7.71 15.00 -3.10
C ALA A 112 -7.63 14.22 -4.41
N ARG A 113 -6.76 14.65 -5.33
CA ARG A 113 -6.56 13.96 -6.61
C ARG A 113 -5.99 12.56 -6.44
N GLU A 114 -4.95 12.43 -5.62
CA GLU A 114 -4.34 11.13 -5.34
C GLU A 114 -5.36 10.16 -4.76
N LEU A 115 -6.22 10.62 -3.86
CA LEU A 115 -7.28 9.80 -3.27
C LEU A 115 -8.34 9.40 -4.30
N ILE A 116 -8.85 10.34 -5.11
CA ILE A 116 -9.88 10.07 -6.11
C ILE A 116 -9.36 9.12 -7.19
N VAL A 117 -8.14 9.32 -7.68
CA VAL A 117 -7.54 8.41 -8.67
C VAL A 117 -7.38 7.01 -8.07
N ARG A 118 -6.93 6.89 -6.82
CA ARG A 118 -6.85 5.60 -6.16
C ARG A 118 -8.23 4.92 -6.08
N GLN A 119 -9.23 5.63 -5.59
CA GLN A 119 -10.57 5.07 -5.35
C GLN A 119 -11.34 4.77 -6.64
N GLU A 120 -11.24 5.63 -7.64
CA GLU A 120 -12.08 5.54 -8.83
C GLU A 120 -11.38 4.89 -10.02
N LEU A 121 -10.04 4.91 -10.09
CA LEU A 121 -9.30 4.26 -11.19
C LEU A 121 -8.63 2.97 -10.73
N TYR A 122 -7.91 2.99 -9.60
CA TYR A 122 -7.16 1.81 -9.17
C TYR A 122 -8.02 0.75 -8.48
N ASP A 123 -9.06 1.11 -7.73
CA ASP A 123 -9.97 0.12 -7.14
C ASP A 123 -10.89 -0.53 -8.21
N LEU A 124 -11.04 0.09 -9.40
CA LEU A 124 -11.76 -0.48 -10.56
C LEU A 124 -10.93 -1.42 -11.42
N ILE A 125 -9.62 -1.45 -11.21
CA ILE A 125 -8.83 -2.58 -11.65
C ILE A 125 -9.36 -3.70 -10.78
N GLU A 126 -10.37 -4.44 -11.30
CA GLU A 126 -10.56 -5.83 -10.90
C GLU A 126 -9.13 -6.33 -10.82
N GLN A 127 -8.74 -6.80 -9.63
CA GLN A 127 -7.63 -7.72 -9.62
C GLN A 127 -8.12 -8.76 -10.62
N GLU A 128 -7.63 -8.71 -11.86
CA GLU A 128 -7.14 -9.89 -12.51
C GLU A 128 -6.31 -10.52 -11.38
N GLU A 129 -6.98 -11.30 -10.52
CA GLU A 129 -6.69 -12.71 -10.41
C GLU A 129 -6.24 -13.07 -11.82
N GLU A 130 -4.94 -12.83 -12.12
CA GLU A 130 -4.21 -13.65 -13.05
C GLU A 130 -4.82 -15.01 -12.79
N PRO A 131 -5.53 -15.63 -13.76
CA PRO A 131 -6.16 -16.92 -13.50
C PRO A 131 -5.02 -17.69 -12.92
N GLU A 132 -5.09 -17.97 -11.60
CA GLU A 132 -3.89 -18.24 -10.82
C GLU A 132 -3.16 -19.17 -11.73
N GLN A 133 -1.96 -18.81 -12.22
CA GLN A 133 -1.17 -19.82 -12.86
C GLN A 133 -1.15 -20.84 -11.76
N THR A 134 -1.93 -21.90 -11.96
CA THR A 134 -2.27 -22.84 -10.93
C THR A 134 -0.98 -23.61 -10.93
N VAL A 135 0.02 -23.03 -10.26
CA VAL A 135 0.93 -23.75 -9.41
C VAL A 135 -0.05 -24.65 -8.69
N PRO A 136 -0.12 -25.92 -9.11
CA PRO A 136 -1.25 -26.77 -8.80
C PRO A 136 -1.52 -26.59 -7.33
N VAL A 137 -2.71 -26.07 -7.01
CA VAL A 137 -3.17 -25.86 -5.65
C VAL A 137 -2.68 -27.06 -4.87
N ASP A 138 -1.80 -26.79 -3.90
CA ASP A 138 -1.33 -27.81 -2.98
C ASP A 138 -2.58 -28.59 -2.55
N PRO A 139 -2.54 -29.93 -2.53
CA PRO A 139 -3.71 -30.78 -2.32
C PRO A 139 -4.53 -30.26 -1.13
N PRO A 140 -5.86 -30.43 -1.17
CA PRO A 140 -6.83 -29.70 -0.32
C PRO A 140 -6.28 -29.54 1.08
N LEU A 141 -6.11 -28.28 1.54
CA LEU A 141 -5.55 -27.90 2.85
C LEU A 141 -5.82 -29.00 3.86
N HIS A 142 -4.89 -29.95 3.95
CA HIS A 142 -4.88 -30.88 5.05
C HIS A 142 -4.74 -29.96 6.24
N GLN A 143 -5.70 -30.02 7.17
CA GLN A 143 -5.67 -29.27 8.43
C GLN A 143 -4.21 -29.15 8.83
N PRO A 144 -3.64 -27.93 9.00
CA PRO A 144 -2.21 -27.77 9.14
C PRO A 144 -1.77 -28.76 10.20
N VAL A 145 -1.00 -29.77 9.77
CA VAL A 145 -0.56 -30.84 10.65
C VAL A 145 0.08 -30.10 11.82
N PRO A 146 -0.49 -30.20 13.04
CA PRO A 146 0.02 -29.42 14.15
C PRO A 146 1.49 -29.77 14.31
N ALA A 147 2.34 -28.82 14.73
CA ALA A 147 3.77 -29.08 14.86
C ALA A 147 4.05 -30.34 15.69
N SER A 148 3.18 -30.73 16.63
CA SER A 148 3.29 -31.99 17.39
C SER A 148 3.15 -33.29 16.58
N GLN A 149 2.64 -33.25 15.34
CA GLN A 149 2.47 -34.41 14.47
C GLN A 149 3.56 -34.53 13.40
N VAL A 150 4.45 -33.53 13.28
CA VAL A 150 5.61 -33.60 12.39
C VAL A 150 6.81 -34.12 13.20
N PRO A 151 7.53 -35.16 12.73
CA PRO A 151 8.72 -35.67 13.43
C PRO A 151 9.79 -34.59 13.62
N TRP A 152 10.49 -34.57 14.78
CA TRP A 152 11.51 -33.55 15.09
C TRP A 152 12.47 -33.26 13.94
N ASN A 153 12.93 -34.29 13.22
CA ASN A 153 13.96 -34.21 12.17
C ASN A 153 13.53 -33.41 10.93
N LEU A 154 12.23 -33.14 10.77
CA LEU A 154 11.69 -32.28 9.72
C LEU A 154 11.29 -30.89 10.25
N ARG A 155 11.00 -30.76 11.55
CA ARG A 155 10.49 -29.51 12.15
C ARG A 155 11.52 -28.42 12.30
N TRP A 156 12.74 -28.78 12.67
CA TRP A 156 13.79 -27.79 12.97
C TRP A 156 14.27 -27.05 11.72
N ASN A 157 14.12 -27.67 10.53
CA ASN A 157 14.50 -27.10 9.25
C ASN A 157 13.36 -26.22 8.65
N ASP A 158 12.10 -26.64 8.79
CA ASP A 158 10.98 -25.91 8.21
C ASP A 158 10.53 -24.74 9.10
N ALA A 159 10.63 -23.51 8.58
CA ALA A 159 10.23 -22.29 9.26
C ALA A 159 8.77 -22.27 9.72
N ARG A 160 7.90 -23.10 9.12
CA ARG A 160 6.47 -23.23 9.49
C ARG A 160 6.25 -24.02 10.77
N TYR A 161 7.19 -24.88 11.18
CA TYR A 161 7.04 -25.82 12.29
C TYR A 161 8.08 -25.66 13.41
N ARG A 162 9.10 -24.80 13.21
CA ARG A 162 10.15 -24.56 14.20
C ARG A 162 9.64 -23.79 15.43
N THR A 163 10.12 -24.19 16.59
CA THR A 163 9.96 -23.47 17.87
C THR A 163 11.21 -22.64 18.14
N ASP A 164 11.05 -21.47 18.75
CA ASP A 164 12.16 -20.61 19.18
C ASP A 164 12.94 -21.30 20.33
N PRO A 165 14.23 -21.62 20.15
CA PRO A 165 15.03 -22.34 21.15
C PRO A 165 15.23 -21.57 22.46
N GLY A 166 15.20 -20.24 22.41
CA GLY A 166 15.43 -19.37 23.57
C GLY A 166 16.86 -19.46 24.13
N GLU A 167 17.18 -18.55 25.05
CA GLU A 167 18.57 -18.31 25.50
C GLU A 167 19.26 -19.53 26.12
N GLN A 168 18.52 -20.40 26.82
CA GLN A 168 19.10 -21.59 27.46
C GLN A 168 19.58 -22.61 26.44
N ILE A 169 18.85 -22.80 25.35
CA ILE A 169 19.19 -23.77 24.30
C ILE A 169 20.24 -23.19 23.37
N ASP A 170 20.22 -21.87 23.13
CA ASP A 170 21.30 -21.17 22.44
C ASP A 170 22.64 -21.36 23.18
N ALA A 171 22.66 -21.15 24.50
CA ALA A 171 23.84 -21.39 25.33
C ALA A 171 24.29 -22.86 25.33
N LEU A 172 23.35 -23.81 25.25
CA LEU A 172 23.68 -25.23 25.11
C LEU A 172 24.31 -25.52 23.74
N ALA A 173 23.78 -24.95 22.66
CA ALA A 173 24.35 -25.08 21.32
C ALA A 173 25.76 -24.50 21.25
N GLU A 174 26.00 -23.33 21.86
CA GLU A 174 27.33 -22.74 21.98
C GLU A 174 28.30 -23.60 22.81
N MET A 175 27.81 -24.23 23.87
CA MET A 175 28.62 -25.11 24.71
C MET A 175 29.00 -26.41 23.98
N VAL A 176 28.07 -26.99 23.22
CA VAL A 176 28.28 -28.26 22.50
C VAL A 176 29.13 -28.06 21.25
N TRP A 177 28.92 -26.97 20.52
CA TRP A 177 29.60 -26.63 19.27
C TRP A 177 30.28 -25.26 19.37
N PRO A 178 31.42 -25.17 20.08
CA PRO A 178 32.07 -23.90 20.36
C PRO A 178 32.80 -23.31 19.13
N ASP A 179 32.99 -21.99 19.18
CA ASP A 179 33.92 -21.26 18.30
C ASP A 179 35.38 -21.71 18.56
N PRO A 180 36.27 -21.75 17.56
CA PRO A 180 36.09 -21.38 16.15
C PRO A 180 35.69 -22.56 15.24
N ASP A 181 35.52 -23.76 15.81
CA ASP A 181 35.29 -24.99 15.05
C ASP A 181 33.90 -25.03 14.40
N PHE A 182 32.97 -24.19 14.87
CA PHE A 182 31.60 -24.10 14.34
C PHE A 182 31.16 -22.63 14.19
N SER A 183 30.69 -22.28 13.00
CA SER A 183 30.19 -20.93 12.71
C SER A 183 28.97 -20.54 13.55
N VAL A 184 28.71 -19.23 13.65
CA VAL A 184 27.54 -18.69 14.36
C VAL A 184 26.23 -19.23 13.75
N MET A 185 26.14 -19.32 12.42
CA MET A 185 24.93 -19.83 11.77
C MET A 185 24.71 -21.32 12.06
N PHE A 186 25.79 -22.10 12.13
CA PHE A 186 25.73 -23.48 12.58
C PHE A 186 25.13 -23.58 13.99
N ARG A 187 25.61 -22.77 14.94
CA ARG A 187 25.11 -22.77 16.31
C ARG A 187 23.63 -22.40 16.40
N ILE A 188 23.18 -21.42 15.60
CA ILE A 188 21.75 -21.03 15.52
C ILE A 188 20.90 -22.21 15.02
N LYS A 189 21.28 -22.85 13.91
CA LYS A 189 20.54 -24.02 13.39
C LYS A 189 20.59 -25.21 14.32
N ALA A 190 21.72 -25.42 14.98
CA ALA A 190 21.88 -26.44 16.00
C ALA A 190 20.94 -26.20 17.19
N ALA A 191 20.73 -24.96 17.63
CA ALA A 191 19.77 -24.63 18.68
C ALA A 191 18.33 -25.02 18.27
N TYR A 192 17.91 -24.72 17.02
CA TYR A 192 16.62 -25.18 16.49
C TYR A 192 16.49 -26.71 16.45
N LEU A 193 17.57 -27.41 16.14
CA LEU A 193 17.60 -28.88 16.19
C LEU A 193 17.44 -29.39 17.63
N LEU A 194 18.11 -28.77 18.60
CA LEU A 194 18.06 -29.16 20.01
C LEU A 194 16.66 -28.98 20.59
N ILE A 195 15.99 -27.84 20.35
CA ILE A 195 14.64 -27.61 20.85
C ILE A 195 13.64 -28.60 20.25
N ALA A 196 13.74 -28.92 18.96
CA ALA A 196 12.87 -29.92 18.33
C ALA A 196 13.05 -31.32 18.94
N ARG A 197 14.28 -31.68 19.35
CA ARG A 197 14.55 -32.95 20.05
C ARG A 197 14.00 -32.97 21.47
N ILE A 198 14.10 -31.87 22.20
CA ILE A 198 13.57 -31.75 23.57
C ILE A 198 12.05 -31.91 23.56
N GLU A 199 11.36 -31.32 22.59
CA GLU A 199 9.91 -31.47 22.43
C GLU A 199 9.49 -32.93 22.20
N ASP A 200 10.30 -33.71 21.47
CA ASP A 200 10.09 -35.14 21.25
C ASP A 200 10.66 -36.02 22.40
N GLN A 201 11.09 -35.42 23.51
CA GLN A 201 11.70 -36.08 24.67
C GLN A 201 12.94 -36.93 24.32
N LEU A 202 13.66 -36.53 23.28
CA LEU A 202 14.88 -37.20 22.85
C LEU A 202 16.10 -36.69 23.63
N PRO A 203 17.15 -37.52 23.78
CA PRO A 203 18.38 -37.08 24.42
C PRO A 203 19.04 -35.98 23.59
N VAL A 204 19.51 -34.95 24.29
CA VAL A 204 20.34 -33.87 23.76
C VAL A 204 21.80 -34.03 24.23
N PRO A 205 22.78 -33.57 23.46
CA PRO A 205 24.17 -33.58 23.88
C PRO A 205 24.40 -32.62 25.06
N ASP A 206 25.08 -33.10 26.09
CA ASP A 206 25.44 -32.31 27.29
C ASP A 206 26.82 -31.62 27.16
N GLY A 207 27.47 -31.73 26.00
CA GLY A 207 28.74 -31.05 25.71
C GLY A 207 29.47 -31.56 24.45
N PRO A 208 30.64 -30.98 24.11
CA PRO A 208 31.34 -31.24 22.85
C PRO A 208 31.82 -32.67 22.64
N ARG A 209 32.09 -33.39 23.73
CA ARG A 209 32.57 -34.79 23.69
C ARG A 209 31.43 -35.80 23.68
N HIS A 210 30.18 -35.33 23.69
CA HIS A 210 29.02 -36.21 23.67
C HIS A 210 28.90 -36.86 22.28
N PRO A 211 28.72 -38.18 22.17
CA PRO A 211 28.64 -38.85 20.86
C PRO A 211 27.53 -38.28 19.96
N LEU A 212 26.39 -37.92 20.55
CA LEU A 212 25.30 -37.26 19.83
C LEU A 212 25.70 -35.92 19.17
N ALA A 213 26.68 -35.19 19.71
CA ALA A 213 27.13 -33.93 19.09
C ALA A 213 27.75 -34.19 17.71
N ALA A 214 28.51 -35.27 17.57
CA ALA A 214 29.11 -35.69 16.31
C ALA A 214 28.08 -36.29 15.34
N GLU A 215 27.04 -36.95 15.85
CA GLU A 215 25.96 -37.51 15.02
C GLU A 215 25.01 -36.44 14.46
N LEU A 216 24.78 -35.35 15.22
CA LEU A 216 23.86 -34.29 14.84
C LEU A 216 24.51 -33.22 13.94
N ALA A 217 25.82 -33.02 14.04
CA ALA A 217 26.53 -32.01 13.25
C ALA A 217 26.35 -32.16 11.72
N PRO A 218 26.44 -33.37 11.13
CA PRO A 218 26.19 -33.55 9.70
C PRO A 218 24.80 -33.10 9.24
N LEU A 219 23.77 -33.21 10.10
CA LEU A 219 22.41 -32.77 9.76
C LEU A 219 22.36 -31.24 9.64
N VAL A 220 23.01 -30.54 10.55
CA VAL A 220 23.09 -29.06 10.54
C VAL A 220 23.91 -28.57 9.35
N TYR A 221 25.00 -29.25 9.01
CA TYR A 221 25.79 -28.90 7.81
C TYR A 221 25.01 -29.10 6.51
N ALA A 222 24.31 -30.23 6.36
CA ALA A 222 23.49 -30.48 5.17
C ALA A 222 22.43 -29.39 4.96
N ASP A 223 21.87 -28.89 6.06
CA ASP A 223 20.88 -27.81 6.05
C ASP A 223 21.50 -26.43 5.74
N LEU A 224 22.67 -26.13 6.31
CA LEU A 224 23.44 -24.92 5.96
C LEU A 224 23.75 -24.86 4.47
N VAL A 225 24.16 -25.98 3.87
CA VAL A 225 24.46 -26.08 2.44
C VAL A 225 23.20 -25.90 1.60
N ALA A 226 22.07 -26.45 2.03
CA ALA A 226 20.78 -26.25 1.36
C ALA A 226 20.39 -24.76 1.33
N ASP A 227 20.72 -24.02 2.39
CA ASP A 227 20.51 -22.56 2.49
C ASP A 227 21.60 -21.71 1.79
N GLY A 228 22.62 -22.35 1.20
CA GLY A 228 23.69 -21.67 0.47
C GLY A 228 24.85 -21.16 1.34
N TYR A 229 24.96 -21.60 2.59
CA TYR A 229 26.09 -21.30 3.47
C TYR A 229 27.23 -22.33 3.32
N PRO A 230 28.51 -21.91 3.52
CA PRO A 230 29.63 -22.84 3.48
C PRO A 230 29.65 -23.79 4.69
N GLU A 231 30.13 -25.01 4.49
CA GLU A 231 30.44 -25.97 5.56
C GLU A 231 31.70 -25.52 6.31
N GLN A 232 31.57 -24.53 7.19
CA GLN A 232 32.62 -24.07 8.09
C GLN A 232 32.08 -23.86 9.51
#